data_AF-A0A5B9W901-F1
#
_entry.id   AF-A0A5B9W901-F1
#
_cell.length_a   1.000
_cell.length_b   1.000
_cell.length_c   1.000
_cell.angle_alpha   90.00
_cell.angle_beta   90.00
_cell.angle_gamma   90.00
#
_symmetry.space_group_name_H-M   'P 1'
#
loop_
_entity.id
_entity.type
_entity.pdbx_description
1 polymer ?
#
loop_
_entity_poly.entity_id
_entity_poly.type
_entity_poly.pdbx_seq_one_letter_code
_entity_poly.pdbx_strand_id
1 'polypeptide(L)'
;MKKANTIMTSRRRLTEDEIEEIVRLRELGHSYEWIGKKLGCSRETVSWHCCRLGVEPPKSAWRSWDGIKGPAVTKRGNHLVRRFTPEEDQIALEMRSSGATISEIARKLNRRVNSVIGRLNALARREARREQAA
;
A
#
# COMPACT_ATOMS: atom_id res chain seq x y z
N MET A 1 6.94 3.15 39.34
CA MET A 1 6.47 3.38 37.96
C MET A 1 6.54 2.05 37.20
N LYS A 2 5.40 1.39 36.98
CA LYS A 2 5.34 0.08 36.31
C LYS A 2 5.51 0.31 34.80
N LYS A 3 6.61 -0.20 34.22
CA LYS A 3 6.80 -0.22 32.77
C LYS A 3 5.75 -1.17 32.18
N ALA A 4 4.91 -0.66 31.28
CA ALA A 4 3.94 -1.47 30.56
C ALA A 4 4.70 -2.55 29.77
N ASN A 5 4.38 -3.80 30.06
CA ASN A 5 4.94 -4.96 29.40
C ASN A 5 4.33 -5.04 28.00
N THR A 6 5.04 -4.56 26.98
CA THR A 6 4.63 -4.68 25.58
C THR A 6 4.60 -6.17 25.23
N ILE A 7 3.42 -6.78 25.29
CA ILE A 7 3.19 -8.16 24.88
C ILE A 7 3.66 -8.29 23.43
N MET A 8 4.65 -9.16 23.21
CA MET A 8 5.05 -9.62 21.88
C MET A 8 3.84 -10.22 21.21
N THR A 9 3.15 -9.43 20.39
CA THR A 9 2.02 -9.88 19.58
C THR A 9 2.59 -10.85 18.55
N SER A 10 2.30 -12.14 18.76
CA SER A 10 2.41 -13.17 17.73
C SER A 10 1.94 -12.60 16.39
N ARG A 11 2.67 -12.88 15.29
CA ARG A 11 2.30 -12.47 13.92
C ARG A 11 0.99 -13.15 13.53
N ARG A 12 -0.13 -12.67 14.06
CA ARG A 12 -1.47 -13.10 13.72
C ARG A 12 -1.67 -12.82 12.23
N ARG A 13 -1.91 -13.88 11.46
CA ARG A 13 -2.38 -13.74 10.09
C ARG A 13 -3.85 -13.37 10.16
N LEU A 14 -4.25 -12.33 9.43
CA LEU A 14 -5.66 -12.02 9.27
C LEU A 14 -6.34 -13.13 8.49
N THR A 15 -7.55 -13.50 8.91
CA THR A 15 -8.41 -14.41 8.14
C THR A 15 -8.99 -13.68 6.93
N GLU A 16 -9.55 -14.41 5.98
CA GLU A 16 -10.20 -13.77 4.82
C GLU A 16 -11.37 -12.88 5.28
N ASP A 17 -12.20 -13.35 6.21
CA ASP A 17 -13.30 -12.56 6.79
C ASP A 17 -12.83 -11.24 7.42
N GLU A 18 -11.67 -11.23 8.07
CA GLU A 18 -11.11 -10.01 8.64
C GLU A 18 -10.59 -9.05 7.57
N ILE A 19 -10.13 -9.59 6.44
CA ILE A 19 -9.73 -8.80 5.28
C ILE A 19 -10.97 -8.18 4.62
N GLU A 20 -12.04 -8.94 4.47
CA GLU A 20 -13.33 -8.43 3.97
C GLU A 20 -13.91 -7.35 4.90
N GLU A 21 -13.84 -7.54 6.21
CA GLU A 21 -14.28 -6.54 7.18
C GLU A 21 -13.41 -5.26 7.12
N ILE A 22 -12.11 -5.37 6.81
CA ILE A 22 -11.25 -4.20 6.53
C ILE A 22 -11.79 -3.42 5.32
N VAL A 23 -12.12 -4.11 4.23
CA VAL A 23 -12.67 -3.49 3.00
C VAL A 23 -13.96 -2.74 3.34
N ARG A 24 -14.93 -3.45 3.92
CA ARG A 24 -16.25 -2.91 4.26
C ARG A 24 -16.15 -1.68 5.16
N LEU A 25 -15.37 -1.75 6.23
CA LEU A 25 -15.22 -0.63 7.17
C LEU A 25 -14.53 0.57 6.52
N ARG A 26 -13.62 0.33 5.58
CA ARG A 26 -12.95 1.41 4.87
C ARG A 26 -13.89 2.11 3.90
N GLU A 27 -14.72 1.37 3.18
CA GLU A 27 -15.76 1.90 2.30
C GLU A 27 -16.81 2.70 3.08
N LEU A 28 -17.13 2.29 4.31
CA LEU A 28 -17.95 3.06 5.26
C LEU A 28 -17.24 4.32 5.81
N GLY A 29 -15.99 4.56 5.44
CA GLY A 29 -15.25 5.78 5.77
C GLY A 29 -14.44 5.73 7.07
N HIS A 30 -14.35 4.59 7.75
CA HIS A 30 -13.54 4.48 8.97
C HIS A 30 -12.04 4.69 8.69
N SER A 31 -11.34 5.29 9.66
CA SER A 31 -9.89 5.50 9.57
C SER A 31 -9.11 4.21 9.84
N TYR A 32 -7.90 4.09 9.29
CA TYR A 32 -7.05 2.91 9.51
C TYR A 32 -6.74 2.65 10.99
N GLU A 33 -6.59 3.71 11.79
CA GLU A 33 -6.41 3.64 13.24
C GLU A 33 -7.60 2.97 13.93
N TRP A 34 -8.81 3.39 13.56
CA TRP A 34 -10.03 2.85 14.13
C TRP A 34 -10.23 1.39 13.74
N ILE A 35 -10.05 1.06 12.45
CA ILE A 35 -10.18 -0.32 11.94
C ILE A 35 -9.15 -1.23 12.61
N GLY A 36 -7.90 -0.78 12.73
CA GLY A 36 -6.84 -1.55 13.38
C GLY A 36 -7.16 -1.86 14.85
N LYS A 37 -7.66 -0.86 15.59
CA LYS A 37 -8.14 -1.06 16.98
C LYS A 37 -9.29 -2.05 17.05
N LYS A 38 -10.27 -1.95 16.13
CA LYS A 38 -11.42 -2.86 16.09
C LYS A 38 -11.02 -4.31 15.83
N LEU A 39 -10.05 -4.54 14.95
CA LEU A 39 -9.63 -5.89 14.52
C LEU A 39 -8.38 -6.40 15.26
N GLY A 40 -7.87 -5.64 16.23
CA GLY A 40 -6.65 -6.00 16.97
C GLY A 40 -5.41 -6.14 16.07
N CYS A 41 -5.30 -5.32 15.03
CA CYS A 41 -4.14 -5.31 14.12
C CYS A 41 -3.57 -3.89 13.95
N SER A 42 -2.34 -3.79 13.43
CA SER A 42 -1.71 -2.48 13.26
C SER A 42 -2.37 -1.67 12.14
N ARG A 43 -2.35 -0.35 12.29
CA ARG A 43 -2.78 0.61 11.25
C ARG A 43 -2.08 0.33 9.90
N GLU A 44 -0.82 -0.07 9.94
CA GLU A 44 -0.02 -0.42 8.76
C GLU A 44 -0.55 -1.68 8.06
N THR A 45 -1.03 -2.67 8.82
CA THR A 45 -1.64 -3.88 8.26
C THR A 45 -2.92 -3.53 7.51
N VAL A 46 -3.80 -2.73 8.12
CA VAL A 46 -5.02 -2.22 7.47
C VAL A 46 -4.67 -1.45 6.20
N SER A 47 -3.71 -0.53 6.28
CA SER A 47 -3.26 0.26 5.13
C SER A 47 -2.72 -0.61 4.00
N TRP A 48 -2.02 -1.71 4.31
CA TRP A 48 -1.51 -2.65 3.31
C TRP A 48 -2.65 -3.40 2.60
N HIS A 49 -3.63 -3.93 3.34
CA HIS A 49 -4.78 -4.61 2.73
C HIS A 49 -5.61 -3.68 1.87
N CYS A 50 -5.94 -2.47 2.35
CA CYS A 50 -6.66 -1.47 1.55
C CYS A 50 -5.91 -1.14 0.25
N CYS A 51 -4.59 -0.91 0.34
CA CYS A 51 -3.74 -0.64 -0.81
C CYS A 51 -3.67 -1.83 -1.77
N ARG A 52 -3.61 -3.05 -1.24
CA ARG A 52 -3.50 -4.28 -2.01
C ARG A 52 -4.78 -4.59 -2.80
N LEU A 53 -5.92 -4.36 -2.17
CA LEU A 53 -7.25 -4.68 -2.69
C LEU A 53 -7.90 -3.51 -3.45
N GLY A 54 -7.21 -2.37 -3.57
CA GLY A 54 -7.74 -1.21 -4.28
C GLY A 54 -8.86 -0.48 -3.54
N VAL A 55 -8.97 -0.65 -2.22
CA VAL A 55 -10.02 -0.01 -1.42
C VAL A 55 -9.74 1.49 -1.33
N GLU A 56 -10.63 2.27 -1.92
CA GLU A 56 -10.47 3.72 -2.01
C GLU A 56 -10.80 4.38 -0.66
N PRO A 57 -10.06 5.44 -0.28
CA PRO A 57 -10.38 6.23 0.89
C PRO A 57 -11.62 7.10 0.62
N PRO A 58 -12.40 7.50 1.66
CA PRO A 58 -13.52 8.42 1.49
C PRO A 58 -13.07 9.71 0.79
N LYS A 59 -13.95 10.29 -0.05
CA LYS A 59 -13.63 11.41 -0.98
C LYS A 59 -12.85 12.57 -0.35
N SER A 60 -13.07 12.86 0.93
CA SER A 60 -12.38 13.89 1.70
C SER A 60 -10.87 13.65 1.90
N ALA A 61 -10.38 12.43 1.66
CA ALA A 61 -8.97 12.08 1.79
C ALA A 61 -8.20 12.11 0.45
N TRP A 62 -8.86 12.47 -0.66
CA TRP A 62 -8.24 12.58 -1.97
C TRP A 62 -7.35 13.83 -2.04
N ARG A 63 -6.13 13.76 -1.48
CA ARG A 63 -5.13 14.82 -1.71
C ARG A 63 -4.63 14.70 -3.15
N SER A 64 -4.62 15.81 -3.90
CA SER A 64 -3.94 15.93 -5.18
C SER A 64 -2.44 15.71 -4.95
N TRP A 65 -1.91 14.61 -5.49
CA TRP A 65 -0.50 14.19 -5.39
C TRP A 65 0.27 14.58 -6.66
N ASP A 66 -0.13 15.67 -7.27
CA ASP A 66 0.35 16.13 -8.57
C ASP A 66 1.59 16.99 -8.34
N GLY A 67 2.69 16.32 -7.98
CA GLY A 67 3.97 16.96 -7.76
C GLY A 67 4.93 16.03 -7.04
N ILE A 68 6.03 15.69 -7.70
CA ILE A 68 7.14 14.95 -7.07
C ILE A 68 7.81 15.91 -6.06
N LYS A 69 7.49 15.76 -4.77
CA LYS A 69 8.10 16.56 -3.69
C LYS A 69 9.07 15.73 -2.84
N GLY A 70 10.21 16.30 -2.48
CA GLY A 70 11.20 15.68 -1.57
C GLY A 70 12.19 14.71 -2.22
N PRO A 71 13.13 14.16 -1.44
CA PRO A 71 14.32 13.46 -1.93
C PRO A 71 14.01 12.12 -2.61
N ALA A 72 14.86 11.72 -3.57
CA ALA A 72 14.72 10.46 -4.32
C ALA A 72 14.90 9.21 -3.43
N VAL A 73 15.72 9.32 -2.39
CA VAL A 73 15.97 8.27 -1.40
C VAL A 73 15.77 8.86 0.00
N THR A 74 15.06 8.15 0.87
CA THR A 74 14.83 8.56 2.26
C THR A 74 15.16 7.41 3.20
N LYS A 75 15.84 7.69 4.32
CA LYS A 75 16.08 6.72 5.38
C LYS A 75 14.82 6.57 6.24
N ARG A 76 14.31 5.34 6.39
CA ARG A 76 13.21 5.01 7.31
C ARG A 76 13.70 4.00 8.34
N GLY A 77 13.91 4.45 9.57
CA GLY A 77 14.56 3.64 10.61
C GLY A 77 15.93 3.15 10.13
N ASN A 78 16.08 1.83 10.03
CA ASN A 78 17.35 1.20 9.64
C ASN A 78 17.46 0.83 8.14
N HIS A 79 16.55 1.28 7.27
CA HIS A 79 16.61 0.95 5.84
C HIS A 79 16.39 2.17 4.94
N LEU A 80 16.95 2.11 3.73
CA LEU A 80 16.76 3.11 2.69
C LEU A 80 15.52 2.77 1.86
N VAL A 81 14.68 3.77 1.62
CA VAL A 81 13.50 3.68 0.74
C VAL A 81 13.73 4.61 -0.44
N ARG A 82 13.84 4.03 -1.64
CA ARG A 82 14.00 4.77 -2.90
C ARG A 82 12.68 4.88 -3.65
N ARG A 83 12.40 6.08 -4.17
CA ARG A 83 11.22 6.39 -5.00
C ARG A 83 11.27 5.62 -6.32
N PHE A 84 10.11 5.28 -6.88
CA PHE A 84 9.99 4.79 -8.25
C PHE A 84 10.13 5.93 -9.25
N THR A 85 10.96 5.76 -10.26
CA THR A 85 11.06 6.71 -11.38
C THR A 85 9.96 6.44 -12.43
N PRO A 86 9.63 7.43 -13.28
CA PRO A 86 8.70 7.20 -14.39
C PRO A 86 9.14 6.05 -15.31
N GLU A 87 10.44 5.90 -15.54
CA GLU A 87 11.01 4.83 -16.37
C GLU A 87 10.80 3.46 -15.70
N GLU A 88 10.99 3.36 -14.38
CA GLU A 88 10.70 2.12 -13.65
C GLU A 88 9.22 1.76 -13.67
N ASP A 89 8.33 2.76 -13.62
CA ASP A 89 6.89 2.53 -13.76
C ASP A 89 6.54 2.02 -15.16
N GLN A 90 7.12 2.64 -16.19
CA GLN A 90 6.92 2.23 -17.58
C GLN A 90 7.36 0.77 -17.78
N ILE A 91 8.57 0.43 -17.33
CA ILE A 91 9.09 -0.95 -17.39
C ILE A 91 8.15 -1.90 -16.62
N ALA A 92 7.69 -1.53 -15.43
CA ALA A 92 6.81 -2.38 -14.64
C ALA A 92 5.46 -2.64 -15.33
N LEU A 93 4.88 -1.61 -15.95
CA LEU A 93 3.61 -1.71 -16.68
C LEU A 93 3.76 -2.53 -17.96
N GLU A 94 4.81 -2.29 -18.75
CA GLU A 94 5.11 -3.05 -19.99
C GLU A 94 5.39 -4.52 -19.72
N MET A 95 6.21 -4.82 -18.72
CA MET A 95 6.46 -6.21 -18.34
C MET A 95 5.18 -6.88 -17.86
N ARG A 96 4.33 -6.15 -17.11
CA ARG A 96 3.07 -6.69 -16.62
C ARG A 96 2.07 -6.97 -17.74
N SER A 97 1.95 -6.07 -18.73
CA SER A 97 1.09 -6.26 -19.90
C SER A 97 1.60 -7.39 -20.81
N SER A 98 2.92 -7.62 -20.83
CA SER A 98 3.56 -8.75 -21.51
C SER A 98 3.43 -10.09 -20.77
N GLY A 99 2.71 -10.13 -19.64
CA GLY A 99 2.46 -11.36 -18.88
C GLY A 99 3.53 -11.72 -17.84
N ALA A 100 4.52 -10.86 -17.59
CA ALA A 100 5.55 -11.14 -16.60
C ALA A 100 4.98 -11.25 -15.17
N THR A 101 5.57 -12.14 -14.39
CA THR A 101 5.28 -12.30 -12.97
C THR A 101 5.87 -11.14 -12.18
N ILE A 102 5.26 -10.86 -11.01
CA ILE A 102 5.75 -9.80 -10.10
C ILE A 102 7.21 -10.04 -9.67
N SER A 103 7.60 -11.31 -9.51
CA SER A 103 8.97 -11.69 -9.14
C SER A 103 9.98 -11.34 -10.22
N GLU A 104 9.63 -11.51 -11.49
CA GLU A 104 10.48 -11.13 -12.62
C GLU A 104 10.63 -9.61 -12.72
N ILE A 105 9.54 -8.86 -12.56
CA ILE A 105 9.56 -7.39 -12.52
C ILE A 105 10.44 -6.91 -11.35
N ALA A 106 10.27 -7.49 -10.17
CA ALA A 106 11.07 -7.16 -8.99
C ALA A 106 12.57 -7.41 -9.20
N ARG A 107 12.91 -8.53 -9.86
CA ARG A 107 14.29 -8.85 -10.22
C ARG A 107 14.84 -7.85 -11.24
N LYS A 108 14.08 -7.54 -12.30
CA LYS A 108 14.48 -6.57 -13.34
C LYS A 108 14.74 -5.18 -12.76
N LEU A 109 13.90 -4.72 -11.84
CA LEU A 109 14.01 -3.39 -11.23
C LEU A 109 14.95 -3.34 -10.03
N ASN A 110 15.52 -4.47 -9.59
CA ASN A 110 16.26 -4.58 -8.33
C ASN A 110 15.46 -4.00 -7.14
N ARG A 111 14.24 -4.49 -6.96
CA ARG A 111 13.31 -4.09 -5.89
C ARG A 111 12.74 -5.31 -5.19
N ARG A 112 12.22 -5.10 -3.97
CA ARG A 112 11.46 -6.13 -3.26
C ARG A 112 10.11 -6.36 -3.93
N VAL A 113 9.66 -7.61 -3.99
CA VAL A 113 8.35 -8.03 -4.55
C VAL A 113 7.21 -7.18 -3.99
N ASN A 114 7.10 -7.03 -2.67
CA ASN A 114 6.06 -6.23 -2.03
C ASN A 114 6.09 -4.75 -2.43
N SER A 115 7.27 -4.22 -2.75
CA SER A 115 7.40 -2.84 -3.23
C SER A 115 6.84 -2.67 -4.65
N VAL A 116 7.00 -3.69 -5.50
CA VAL A 116 6.45 -3.69 -6.86
C VAL A 116 4.94 -3.85 -6.82
N ILE A 117 4.40 -4.77 -6.01
CA ILE A 117 2.94 -4.93 -5.82
C ILE A 117 2.32 -3.60 -5.40
N GLY A 118 2.87 -2.97 -4.35
CA GLY A 118 2.35 -1.70 -3.86
C GLY A 118 2.41 -0.59 -4.92
N ARG A 119 3.43 -0.61 -5.80
CA ARG A 119 3.54 0.37 -6.87
C ARG A 119 2.53 0.15 -7.98
N LEU A 120 2.40 -1.06 -8.50
CA LEU A 120 1.43 -1.40 -9.55
C LEU A 120 0.00 -1.08 -9.12
N ASN A 121 -0.37 -1.42 -7.88
CA ASN A 121 -1.68 -1.07 -7.34
C ASN A 121 -1.88 0.45 -7.20
N ALA A 122 -0.83 1.20 -6.91
CA ALA A 122 -0.91 2.66 -6.87
C ALA A 122 -1.05 3.28 -8.26
N LEU A 123 -0.45 2.68 -9.30
CA LEU A 123 -0.60 3.10 -10.69
C LEU A 123 -2.02 2.80 -11.20
N ALA A 124 -2.52 1.59 -11.00
CA ALA A 124 -3.89 1.21 -11.39
C ALA A 124 -4.95 2.13 -10.75
N ARG A 125 -4.82 2.44 -9.45
CA ARG A 125 -5.71 3.41 -8.78
C ARG A 125 -5.60 4.83 -9.30
N ARG A 126 -4.44 5.23 -9.83
CA ARG A 126 -4.27 6.56 -10.45
C ARG A 126 -4.95 6.60 -11.81
N GLU A 127 -4.84 5.54 -12.59
CA GLU A 127 -5.48 5.38 -13.89
C GLU A 127 -7.00 5.40 -13.76
N ALA A 128 -7.58 4.54 -12.91
CA ALA A 128 -9.02 4.49 -12.67
C ALA A 128 -9.60 5.85 -12.21
N ARG A 129 -8.86 6.62 -11.40
CA ARG A 129 -9.26 7.98 -11.00
C ARG A 129 -9.20 8.98 -12.14
N ARG A 130 -8.27 8.84 -13.09
CA ARG A 130 -8.21 9.70 -14.28
C ARG A 130 -9.38 9.41 -15.22
N GLU A 131 -9.71 8.14 -15.41
CA GLU A 131 -10.86 7.71 -16.23
C GLU A 131 -12.19 8.22 -15.66
N GLN A 132 -12.39 8.18 -14.35
CA GLN A 132 -13.61 8.70 -13.71
C GLN A 132 -13.75 10.23 -13.74
N ALA A 133 -12.65 10.95 -13.99
CA ALA A 133 -12.61 12.42 -14.00
C ALA A 133 -12.62 13.01 -15.42
N ALA A 134 -12.46 12.18 -16.46
CA ALA A 134 -12.54 12.53 -17.87
C ALA A 134 -13.98 12.41 -18.37
#